data_AF-A0A6M3IJU0-F1
#
_entry.id   AF-A0A6M3IJU0-F1
#
_cell.length_a   1.000
_cell.length_b   1.000
_cell.length_c   1.000
_cell.angle_alpha   90.00
_cell.angle_beta   90.00
_cell.angle_gamma   90.00
#
_symmetry.space_group_name_H-M   'P 1'
#
loop_
_entity.id
_entity.type
_entity.pdbx_description
1 polymer ?
#
loop_
_entity_poly.entity_id
_entity_poly.type
_entity_poly.pdbx_seq_one_letter_code
_entity_poly.pdbx_strand_id
1 'polypeptide(L)'
;MAETFKQILTKEQLDSGIIPQNAVLVEMIHTSEGIKSKGGVILGVCTDEEYDDETTSHVADLAEVWARVYKLPDKLYYNKDGTGMPWDCDMELEIGDLVWFNAMESKNAVEIVCEDKLYKLLPYSDIYVAKRIVHLSHGIEFDIKTQLPTNVDYYDQKVIMLNGYVLLEPLYLENKSFLAVDKQGDVDPTKGVIRFMGQPNREYIRSEYTDFLNLNVGDLVLLNPNTPLVPLERKKYLATFLGDELFFVAQRRKIALILSKGN
;
A
#
# COMPACT_ATOMS: atom_id res chain seq x y z
N MET A 1 -24.60 1.43 8.79
CA MET A 1 -23.28 2.08 8.70
C MET A 1 -23.24 3.18 9.74
N ALA A 2 -22.23 3.20 10.62
CA ALA A 2 -22.03 4.35 11.51
C ALA A 2 -21.57 5.54 10.66
N GLU A 3 -22.18 6.72 10.83
CA GLU A 3 -21.69 7.94 10.19
C GLU A 3 -20.27 8.22 10.68
N THR A 4 -19.29 8.15 9.77
CA THR A 4 -17.92 8.58 10.05
C THR A 4 -17.96 10.09 10.28
N PHE A 5 -17.70 10.53 11.51
CA PHE A 5 -17.68 11.95 11.86
C PHE A 5 -16.51 12.64 11.15
N LYS A 6 -16.80 13.39 10.09
CA LYS A 6 -15.83 14.23 9.39
C LYS A 6 -15.55 15.47 10.23
N GLN A 7 -14.28 15.69 10.56
CA GLN A 7 -13.86 16.91 11.25
C GLN A 7 -13.43 17.96 10.23
N ILE A 8 -13.92 19.18 10.36
CA ILE A 8 -13.53 20.29 9.49
C ILE A 8 -12.49 21.11 10.24
N LEU A 9 -11.29 21.23 9.66
CA LEU A 9 -10.19 22.03 10.22
C LEU A 9 -9.78 23.11 9.23
N THR A 10 -9.32 24.24 9.78
CA THR A 10 -8.59 25.24 8.98
C THR A 10 -7.17 24.75 8.71
N LYS A 11 -6.54 25.30 7.67
CA LYS A 11 -5.15 24.97 7.33
C LYS A 11 -4.18 25.23 8.47
N GLU A 12 -4.35 26.36 9.18
CA GLU A 12 -3.51 26.70 10.33
C GLU A 12 -3.65 25.68 11.48
N GLN A 13 -4.86 25.19 11.74
CA GLN A 13 -5.09 24.12 12.73
C GLN A 13 -4.47 22.80 12.30
N LEU A 14 -4.59 22.44 11.01
CA LEU A 14 -4.00 21.23 10.46
C LEU A 14 -2.47 21.25 10.53
N ASP A 15 -1.87 22.39 10.14
CA ASP A 15 -0.42 22.56 10.07
C ASP A 15 0.21 22.69 11.46
N SER A 16 -0.48 23.31 12.43
CA SER A 16 0.01 23.42 13.82
C SER A 16 -0.29 22.18 14.67
N GLY A 17 -1.27 21.35 14.29
CA GLY A 17 -1.70 20.20 15.08
C GLY A 17 -0.62 19.13 15.20
N ILE A 18 -0.37 18.61 16.41
CA ILE A 18 0.61 17.54 16.63
C ILE A 18 -0.10 16.19 16.56
N ILE A 19 0.54 15.17 15.98
CA ILE A 19 0.03 13.79 16.00
C ILE A 19 0.62 13.07 17.22
N PRO A 20 -0.17 12.82 18.29
CA PRO A 20 0.37 12.29 19.55
C PRO A 20 0.52 10.76 19.55
N GLN A 21 0.13 10.07 18.49
CA GLN A 21 0.07 8.61 18.39
C GLN A 21 0.92 8.12 17.21
N ASN A 22 1.08 6.80 17.08
CA ASN A 22 1.77 6.16 15.95
C ASN A 22 0.88 6.16 14.69
N ALA A 23 0.46 7.34 14.27
CA ALA A 23 -0.40 7.54 13.13
C ALA A 23 0.20 8.56 12.18
N VAL A 24 -0.18 8.45 10.92
CA VAL A 24 0.28 9.30 9.82
C VAL A 24 -0.94 9.98 9.23
N LEU A 25 -0.84 11.29 9.04
CA LEU A 25 -1.86 12.04 8.34
C LEU A 25 -1.54 12.00 6.85
N VAL A 26 -2.47 11.49 6.06
CA VAL A 26 -2.34 11.37 4.60
C VAL A 26 -3.40 12.22 3.90
N GLU A 27 -3.02 12.83 2.77
CA GLU A 27 -3.89 13.53 1.83
C GLU A 27 -4.41 12.52 0.79
N MET A 28 -5.73 12.35 0.73
CA MET A 28 -6.39 11.47 -0.22
C MET A 28 -6.35 12.11 -1.61
N ILE A 29 -5.64 11.48 -2.55
CA ILE A 29 -5.49 12.00 -3.92
C ILE A 29 -6.65 11.56 -4.83
N HIS A 30 -7.37 10.52 -4.44
CA HIS A 30 -8.58 10.05 -5.10
C HIS A 30 -9.66 9.80 -4.06
N THR A 31 -10.92 9.92 -4.48
CA THR A 31 -12.08 9.61 -3.65
C THR A 31 -12.81 8.39 -4.18
N SER A 32 -13.36 7.60 -3.26
CA SER A 32 -14.13 6.38 -3.54
C SER A 32 -15.48 6.64 -4.22
N GLU A 33 -15.85 7.90 -4.47
CA GLU A 33 -17.15 8.29 -5.03
C GLU A 33 -17.35 7.80 -6.49
N GLY A 34 -16.27 7.29 -7.11
CA GLY A 34 -16.28 6.62 -8.39
C GLY A 34 -15.14 7.07 -9.30
N ILE A 35 -14.96 6.37 -10.41
CA ILE A 35 -13.94 6.73 -11.40
C ILE A 35 -14.54 7.79 -12.30
N LYS A 36 -14.02 9.02 -12.20
CA LYS A 36 -14.42 10.11 -13.10
C LYS A 36 -13.69 9.98 -14.43
N SER A 37 -14.43 9.69 -15.50
CA SER A 37 -13.89 9.73 -16.85
C SER A 37 -13.50 11.16 -17.27
N LYS A 38 -12.66 11.29 -18.31
CA LYS A 38 -12.31 12.60 -18.88
C LYS A 38 -13.53 13.42 -19.34
N GLY A 39 -14.65 12.76 -19.64
CA GLY A 39 -15.92 13.39 -20.01
C GLY A 39 -16.80 13.80 -18.83
N GLY A 40 -16.34 13.60 -17.58
CA GLY A 40 -17.09 13.97 -16.38
C GLY A 40 -18.09 12.93 -15.88
N VAL A 41 -18.16 11.75 -16.53
CA VAL A 41 -19.00 10.62 -16.05
C VAL A 41 -18.33 9.98 -14.86
N ILE A 42 -19.02 9.91 -13.73
CA ILE A 42 -18.56 9.21 -12.53
C ILE A 42 -19.11 7.78 -12.60
N LEU A 43 -18.23 6.81 -12.77
CA LEU A 43 -18.55 5.38 -12.66
C LEU A 43 -18.42 4.99 -11.18
N GLY A 44 -19.54 5.02 -10.46
CA GLY A 44 -19.65 4.54 -9.08
C GLY A 44 -20.05 3.07 -9.01
N VAL A 45 -20.02 2.48 -7.81
CA VAL A 45 -20.65 1.19 -7.52
C VAL A 45 -22.12 1.45 -7.20
N CYS A 46 -23.03 0.71 -7.84
CA CYS A 46 -24.43 0.70 -7.44
C CYS A 46 -24.51 0.01 -6.06
N THR A 47 -24.76 0.78 -5.01
CA THR A 47 -24.88 0.25 -3.64
C THR A 47 -26.22 -0.44 -3.38
N ASP A 48 -27.16 -0.33 -4.31
CA ASP A 48 -28.55 -0.75 -4.13
C ASP A 48 -28.77 -2.22 -4.53
N GLU A 49 -27.80 -2.85 -5.21
CA GLU A 49 -27.89 -4.24 -5.67
C GLU A 49 -26.60 -5.00 -5.31
N GLU A 50 -26.65 -5.79 -4.22
CA GLU A 50 -25.66 -6.84 -3.95
C GLU A 50 -26.02 -8.04 -4.84
N TYR A 51 -25.27 -8.25 -5.92
CA TYR A 51 -25.30 -9.50 -6.68
C TYR A 51 -24.36 -10.50 -5.99
N ASP A 52 -24.85 -11.72 -5.74
CA ASP A 52 -24.22 -12.74 -4.87
C ASP A 52 -23.08 -13.52 -5.58
N ASP A 53 -22.60 -12.99 -6.69
CA ASP A 53 -21.65 -13.63 -7.59
C ASP A 53 -20.23 -13.08 -7.32
N GLU A 54 -19.23 -13.95 -7.13
CA GLU A 54 -17.80 -13.57 -6.98
C GLU A 54 -17.23 -12.75 -8.16
N THR A 55 -18.00 -12.61 -9.24
CA THR A 55 -17.69 -11.79 -10.43
C THR A 55 -18.22 -10.36 -10.35
N THR A 56 -18.91 -9.97 -9.29
CA THR A 56 -19.55 -8.65 -9.18
C THR A 56 -18.68 -7.60 -8.49
N SER A 57 -18.92 -6.34 -8.82
CA SER A 57 -18.16 -5.19 -8.30
C SER A 57 -18.56 -4.92 -6.85
N HIS A 58 -17.67 -5.18 -5.89
CA HIS A 58 -17.92 -4.86 -4.49
C HIS A 58 -17.49 -3.43 -4.15
N VAL A 59 -18.19 -2.78 -3.21
CA VAL A 59 -17.77 -1.46 -2.67
C VAL A 59 -16.35 -1.50 -2.09
N ALA A 60 -15.88 -2.67 -1.67
CA ALA A 60 -14.50 -2.87 -1.23
C ALA A 60 -13.47 -2.77 -2.36
N ASP A 61 -13.86 -2.91 -3.63
CA ASP A 61 -12.97 -2.76 -4.80
C ASP A 61 -12.67 -1.30 -5.13
N LEU A 62 -13.53 -0.37 -4.69
CA LEU A 62 -13.31 1.08 -4.75
C LEU A 62 -12.67 1.65 -3.48
N ALA A 63 -12.24 0.79 -2.56
CA ALA A 63 -11.64 1.27 -1.32
C ALA A 63 -10.40 2.11 -1.62
N GLU A 64 -10.36 3.30 -1.02
CA GLU A 64 -9.17 4.14 -1.01
C GLU A 64 -8.03 3.41 -0.30
N VAL A 65 -7.08 2.87 -1.06
CA VAL A 65 -5.94 2.09 -0.52
C VAL A 65 -4.61 2.80 -0.67
N TRP A 66 -4.60 4.02 -1.22
CA TRP A 66 -3.38 4.82 -1.36
C TRP A 66 -3.62 6.32 -1.23
N ALA A 67 -2.60 7.04 -0.78
CA ALA A 67 -2.66 8.47 -0.50
C ALA A 67 -1.26 9.08 -0.48
N ARG A 68 -1.16 10.40 -0.26
CA ARG A 68 0.13 11.09 -0.07
C ARG A 68 0.35 11.40 1.40
N VAL A 69 1.55 11.16 1.92
CA VAL A 69 1.91 11.56 3.29
C VAL A 69 1.90 13.08 3.39
N TYR A 70 1.06 13.60 4.27
CA TYR A 70 0.99 15.04 4.56
C TYR A 70 1.79 15.39 5.81
N LYS A 71 1.62 14.61 6.88
CA LYS A 71 2.27 14.86 8.18
C LYS A 71 2.57 13.56 8.92
N LEU A 72 3.73 13.55 9.55
CA LEU A 72 4.26 12.42 10.31
C LEU A 72 4.25 12.73 11.82
N PRO A 73 4.21 11.70 12.68
CA PRO A 73 4.46 11.88 14.10
C PRO A 73 5.95 12.14 14.32
N ASP A 74 6.32 12.80 15.42
CA ASP A 74 7.73 13.13 15.70
C ASP A 74 8.60 11.88 15.90
N LYS A 75 7.99 10.81 16.43
CA LYS A 75 8.62 9.50 16.61
C LYS A 75 7.58 8.40 16.74
N LEU A 76 8.00 7.18 16.46
CA LEU A 76 7.23 5.98 16.76
C LEU A 76 7.52 5.50 18.18
N TYR A 77 6.47 5.06 18.88
CA TYR A 77 6.55 4.53 20.23
C TYR A 77 6.28 3.02 20.19
N TYR A 78 7.25 2.23 20.62
CA TYR A 78 7.12 0.79 20.84
C TYR A 78 7.25 0.49 22.34
N ASN A 79 6.32 -0.32 22.87
CA ASN A 79 6.37 -0.82 24.24
C ASN A 79 5.93 -2.29 24.27
N LYS A 80 6.63 -3.12 25.06
CA LYS A 80 6.30 -4.54 25.24
C LYS A 80 4.94 -4.79 25.89
N ASP A 81 4.43 -3.80 26.63
CA ASP A 81 3.13 -3.88 27.30
C ASP A 81 1.94 -3.76 26.34
N GLY A 82 2.21 -3.55 25.03
CA GLY A 82 1.20 -3.41 23.98
C GLY A 82 0.65 -2.00 23.81
N THR A 83 1.17 -1.04 24.58
CA THR A 83 0.84 0.38 24.45
C THR A 83 1.73 1.04 23.40
N GLY A 84 1.40 0.86 22.12
CA GLY A 84 2.13 1.48 21.01
C GLY A 84 2.19 0.62 19.76
N MET A 85 3.31 0.72 19.02
CA MET A 85 3.56 -0.09 17.84
C MET A 85 3.68 -1.58 18.23
N PRO A 86 3.20 -2.49 17.37
CA PRO A 86 3.35 -3.92 17.55
C PRO A 86 4.79 -4.47 17.40
N TRP A 87 5.70 -3.64 16.89
CA TRP A 87 7.11 -3.96 16.67
C TRP A 87 7.96 -2.69 16.78
N ASP A 88 9.25 -2.86 17.05
CA ASP A 88 10.26 -1.79 17.04
C ASP A 88 10.86 -1.64 15.64
N CYS A 89 10.63 -0.48 15.04
CA CYS A 89 11.13 -0.07 13.73
C CYS A 89 11.43 1.42 13.70
N ASP A 90 12.22 1.84 12.71
CA ASP A 90 12.43 3.26 12.43
C ASP A 90 11.28 3.83 11.59
N MET A 91 11.10 5.14 11.66
CA MET A 91 10.19 5.83 10.75
C MET A 91 10.85 5.96 9.38
N GLU A 92 10.41 5.14 8.43
CA GLU A 92 10.97 5.09 7.07
C GLU A 92 10.27 6.08 6.09
N LEU A 93 9.12 6.62 6.50
CA LEU A 93 8.31 7.54 5.69
C LEU A 93 8.85 8.96 5.72
N GLU A 94 8.64 9.68 4.62
CA GLU A 94 8.86 11.12 4.49
C GLU A 94 7.59 11.82 4.00
N ILE A 95 7.47 13.11 4.32
CA ILE A 95 6.37 13.95 3.81
C ILE A 95 6.46 14.01 2.29
N GLY A 96 5.34 13.78 1.61
CA GLY A 96 5.24 13.73 0.15
C GLY A 96 5.30 12.33 -0.45
N ASP A 97 5.67 11.30 0.32
CA ASP A 97 5.63 9.92 -0.15
C ASP A 97 4.21 9.51 -0.56
N LEU A 98 4.09 8.74 -1.65
CA LEU A 98 2.85 8.03 -1.97
C LEU A 98 2.84 6.72 -1.19
N VAL A 99 1.77 6.42 -0.48
CA VAL A 99 1.70 5.25 0.40
C VAL A 99 0.50 4.39 0.07
N TRP A 100 0.64 3.07 0.26
CA TRP A 100 -0.44 2.10 0.17
C TRP A 100 -0.66 1.44 1.53
N PHE A 101 -1.92 1.23 1.89
CA PHE A 101 -2.33 0.84 3.23
C PHE A 101 -3.58 -0.05 3.24
N ASN A 102 -3.92 -0.55 4.42
CA ASN A 102 -5.06 -1.42 4.64
C ASN A 102 -6.40 -0.74 4.27
N ALA A 103 -7.15 -1.36 3.35
CA ALA A 103 -8.47 -0.90 2.94
C ALA A 103 -9.47 -0.77 4.11
N MET A 104 -9.39 -1.66 5.09
CA MET A 104 -10.27 -1.65 6.26
C MET A 104 -9.96 -0.47 7.18
N GLU A 105 -8.68 -0.22 7.43
CA GLU A 105 -8.24 0.93 8.25
C GLU A 105 -8.58 2.25 7.55
N SER A 106 -8.45 2.32 6.22
CA SER A 106 -8.88 3.48 5.45
C SER A 106 -10.35 3.85 5.66
N LYS A 107 -11.23 2.86 5.79
CA LYS A 107 -12.67 3.08 6.02
C LYS A 107 -13.00 3.47 7.46
N ASN A 108 -12.17 3.05 8.41
CA ASN A 108 -12.35 3.32 9.84
C ASN A 108 -11.54 4.53 10.34
N ALA A 109 -10.72 5.14 9.46
CA ALA A 109 -9.85 6.24 9.79
C ALA A 109 -10.61 7.49 10.22
N VAL A 110 -9.97 8.32 11.04
CA VAL A 110 -10.45 9.68 11.30
C VAL A 110 -10.31 10.50 10.02
N GLU A 111 -11.43 11.05 9.55
CA GLU A 111 -11.50 11.88 8.36
C GLU A 111 -11.48 13.36 8.73
N ILE A 112 -10.58 14.09 8.07
CA ILE A 112 -10.41 15.53 8.26
C ILE A 112 -10.58 16.21 6.90
N VAL A 113 -11.44 17.23 6.84
CA VAL A 113 -11.63 18.05 5.64
C VAL A 113 -11.00 19.42 5.86
N CYS A 114 -10.12 19.83 4.94
CA CYS A 114 -9.46 21.13 4.96
C CYS A 114 -9.28 21.62 3.52
N GLU A 115 -9.75 22.84 3.20
CA GLU A 115 -9.64 23.45 1.86
C GLU A 115 -10.11 22.52 0.72
N ASP A 116 -11.28 21.89 0.88
CA ASP A 116 -11.87 20.91 -0.07
C ASP A 116 -11.04 19.64 -0.31
N LYS A 117 -10.02 19.39 0.51
CA LYS A 117 -9.23 18.16 0.50
C LYS A 117 -9.63 17.26 1.65
N LEU A 118 -9.65 15.96 1.37
CA LEU A 118 -9.87 14.92 2.36
C LEU A 118 -8.52 14.41 2.86
N TYR A 119 -8.37 14.39 4.18
CA TYR A 119 -7.23 13.81 4.87
C TYR A 119 -7.70 12.66 5.75
N LYS A 120 -6.86 11.65 5.89
CA LYS A 120 -7.10 10.50 6.77
C LYS A 120 -5.96 10.31 7.74
N LEU A 121 -6.29 10.07 8.99
CA LEU A 121 -5.31 9.70 10.01
C LEU A 121 -5.24 8.17 10.11
N LEU A 122 -4.15 7.59 9.63
CA LEU A 122 -3.96 6.14 9.52
C LEU A 122 -2.89 5.63 10.49
N PRO A 123 -3.10 4.49 11.16
CA PRO A 123 -2.03 3.86 11.94
C PRO A 123 -0.81 3.54 11.07
N TYR A 124 0.40 3.85 11.56
CA TYR A 124 1.64 3.57 10.83
C TYR A 124 1.83 2.06 10.56
N SER A 125 1.33 1.20 11.46
CA SER A 125 1.38 -0.27 11.34
C SER A 125 0.64 -0.82 10.13
N ASP A 126 -0.32 -0.08 9.61
CA ASP A 126 -1.23 -0.50 8.54
C ASP A 126 -0.88 0.12 7.19
N ILE A 127 0.23 0.86 7.14
CA ILE A 127 0.87 1.31 5.91
C ILE A 127 1.92 0.26 5.51
N TYR A 128 1.78 -0.25 4.30
CA TYR A 128 2.56 -1.39 3.82
C TYR A 128 3.81 -0.96 3.04
N VAL A 129 3.64 0.02 2.16
CA VAL A 129 4.66 0.43 1.20
C VAL A 129 4.52 1.90 0.88
N ALA A 130 5.67 2.53 0.61
CA ALA A 130 5.77 3.87 0.08
C ALA A 130 6.48 3.87 -1.28
N LYS A 131 6.11 4.83 -2.12
CA LYS A 131 6.82 5.24 -3.32
C LYS A 131 7.30 6.67 -3.15
N ARG A 132 8.61 6.84 -3.21
CA ARG A 132 9.28 8.13 -3.13
C ARG A 132 9.83 8.53 -4.48
N ILE A 133 9.52 9.74 -4.91
CA ILE A 133 10.14 10.34 -6.09
C ILE A 133 11.50 10.90 -5.67
N VAL A 134 12.57 10.39 -6.25
CA VAL A 134 13.94 10.80 -5.96
C VAL A 134 14.50 11.54 -7.17
N HIS A 135 14.97 12.76 -6.95
CA HIS A 135 15.69 13.51 -7.97
C HIS A 135 17.11 12.93 -8.12
N LEU A 136 17.42 12.39 -9.30
CA LEU A 136 18.72 11.77 -9.57
C LEU A 136 19.76 12.81 -9.96
N SER A 137 19.45 13.62 -10.97
CA SER A 137 20.42 14.53 -11.57
C SER A 137 19.75 15.56 -12.47
N HIS A 138 20.40 16.72 -12.57
CA HIS A 138 20.09 17.75 -13.54
C HIS A 138 20.92 17.53 -14.81
N GLY A 139 20.29 17.48 -15.97
CA GLY A 139 20.94 17.35 -17.28
C GLY A 139 20.54 18.46 -18.24
N ILE A 140 21.28 18.54 -19.35
CA ILE A 140 20.96 19.41 -20.47
C ILE A 140 20.76 18.51 -21.68
N GLU A 141 19.54 18.47 -22.21
CA GLU A 141 19.24 17.79 -23.47
C GLU A 141 19.21 18.80 -24.62
N PHE A 142 19.72 18.40 -25.77
CA PHE A 142 19.69 19.23 -26.98
C PHE A 142 18.48 18.83 -27.82
N ASP A 143 17.50 19.72 -27.92
CA ASP A 143 16.34 19.49 -28.78
C ASP A 143 16.76 19.65 -30.25
N ILE A 144 16.67 18.56 -31.01
CA ILE A 144 17.06 18.48 -32.42
C ILE A 144 16.23 19.45 -33.28
N LYS A 145 14.99 19.77 -32.88
CA LYS A 145 14.09 20.64 -33.65
C LYS A 145 14.36 22.12 -33.40
N THR A 146 14.58 22.49 -32.15
CA THR A 146 14.77 23.91 -31.77
C THR A 146 16.23 24.33 -31.72
N GLN A 147 17.17 23.38 -31.74
CA GLN A 147 18.61 23.60 -31.55
C GLN A 147 18.95 24.38 -30.27
N LEU A 148 18.05 24.34 -29.28
CA LEU A 148 18.24 25.00 -28.00
C LEU A 148 18.49 23.96 -26.91
N PRO A 149 19.44 24.22 -25.98
CA PRO A 149 19.62 23.39 -24.81
C PRO A 149 18.40 23.55 -23.89
N THR A 150 17.84 22.42 -23.47
CA THR A 150 16.74 22.37 -22.51
C THR A 150 17.23 21.69 -21.24
N ASN A 151 16.98 22.32 -20.11
CA ASN A 151 17.27 21.70 -18.82
C ASN A 151 16.25 20.59 -18.56
N VAL A 152 16.73 19.40 -18.25
CA VAL A 152 15.91 18.22 -17.96
C VAL A 152 16.32 17.67 -16.61
N ASP A 153 15.35 17.55 -15.71
CA ASP A 153 15.52 16.88 -14.43
C ASP A 153 15.14 15.41 -14.59
N TYR A 154 16.02 14.52 -14.13
CA TYR A 154 15.75 13.08 -14.10
C TYR A 154 15.29 12.66 -12.71
N TYR A 155 14.15 11.97 -12.66
CA TYR A 155 13.56 11.45 -11.44
C TYR A 155 13.45 9.93 -11.51
N ASP A 156 13.64 9.28 -10.36
CA ASP A 156 13.41 7.85 -10.18
C ASP A 156 12.33 7.60 -9.12
N GLN A 157 11.71 6.43 -9.15
CA GLN A 157 10.76 5.99 -8.14
C GLN A 157 11.37 4.91 -7.26
N LYS A 158 11.66 5.27 -6.02
CA LYS A 158 12.12 4.32 -5.01
C LYS A 158 10.93 3.70 -4.28
N VAL A 159 10.83 2.37 -4.31
CA VAL A 159 9.88 1.61 -3.49
C VAL A 159 10.48 1.33 -2.12
N ILE A 160 9.74 1.64 -1.06
CA ILE A 160 10.16 1.48 0.34
C ILE A 160 9.11 0.64 1.05
N MET A 161 9.44 -0.61 1.34
CA MET A 161 8.57 -1.50 2.10
C MET A 161 8.71 -1.22 3.60
N LEU A 162 7.61 -0.91 4.25
CA LEU A 162 7.61 -0.47 5.64
C LEU A 162 7.53 -1.66 6.60
N ASN A 163 7.96 -1.48 7.86
CA ASN A 163 7.55 -2.35 8.98
C ASN A 163 7.85 -3.86 8.81
N GLY A 164 8.88 -4.21 8.03
CA GLY A 164 9.16 -5.61 7.69
C GLY A 164 8.04 -6.28 6.87
N TYR A 165 7.25 -5.50 6.13
CA TYR A 165 6.37 -6.03 5.09
C TYR A 165 7.17 -6.45 3.85
N VAL A 166 6.58 -7.37 3.10
CA VAL A 166 7.03 -7.82 1.78
C VAL A 166 5.85 -7.79 0.82
N LEU A 167 6.14 -7.47 -0.44
CA LEU A 167 5.20 -7.67 -1.53
C LEU A 167 5.53 -8.97 -2.25
N LEU A 168 4.50 -9.80 -2.38
CA LEU A 168 4.54 -11.09 -3.03
C LEU A 168 3.79 -10.99 -4.35
N GLU A 169 4.43 -11.43 -5.42
CA GLU A 169 3.72 -11.72 -6.66
C GLU A 169 2.86 -12.99 -6.47
N PRO A 170 1.59 -12.96 -6.89
CA PRO A 170 0.71 -14.12 -6.81
C PRO A 170 1.22 -15.25 -7.69
N LEU A 171 1.18 -16.48 -7.15
CA LEU A 171 1.34 -17.68 -7.95
C LEU A 171 -0.03 -18.27 -8.27
N TYR A 172 -0.17 -18.78 -9.47
CA TYR A 172 -1.40 -19.41 -9.94
C TYR A 172 -1.20 -20.91 -10.01
N LEU A 173 -2.17 -21.67 -9.52
CA LEU A 173 -2.21 -23.10 -9.68
C LEU A 173 -2.44 -23.44 -11.15
N GLU A 174 -1.81 -24.51 -11.63
CA GLU A 174 -2.10 -25.00 -12.98
C GLU A 174 -3.55 -25.48 -13.03
N ASN A 175 -4.29 -25.00 -14.03
CA ASN A 175 -5.65 -25.46 -14.24
C ASN A 175 -5.62 -26.88 -14.80
N LYS A 176 -5.97 -27.87 -13.97
CA LYS A 176 -5.95 -29.29 -14.36
C LYS A 176 -7.17 -29.71 -15.17
N SER A 177 -8.15 -28.82 -15.36
CA SER A 177 -9.37 -29.13 -16.11
C SER A 177 -9.13 -29.01 -17.61
N PHE A 178 -9.49 -30.05 -18.37
CA PHE A 178 -9.43 -30.05 -19.83
C PHE A 178 -10.47 -29.12 -20.48
N LEU A 179 -11.44 -28.63 -19.71
CA LEU A 179 -12.50 -27.71 -20.17
C LEU A 179 -12.21 -26.24 -19.79
N ALA A 180 -11.11 -25.98 -19.10
CA ALA A 180 -10.76 -24.62 -18.70
C ALA A 180 -10.45 -23.76 -19.93
N VAL A 181 -11.17 -22.64 -20.04
CA VAL A 181 -10.96 -21.64 -21.11
C VAL A 181 -9.65 -20.87 -20.88
N ASP A 182 -9.26 -20.71 -19.61
CA ASP A 182 -8.03 -20.03 -19.21
C ASP A 182 -6.98 -21.00 -18.66
N LYS A 183 -5.72 -20.78 -19.04
CA LYS A 183 -4.59 -21.62 -18.59
C LYS A 183 -4.18 -21.34 -17.14
N GLN A 184 -4.46 -20.14 -16.64
CA GLN A 184 -4.26 -19.78 -15.23
C GLN A 184 -5.41 -20.34 -14.39
N GLY A 185 -5.08 -21.17 -13.40
CA GLY A 185 -6.03 -21.58 -12.37
C GLY A 185 -6.07 -20.56 -11.23
N ASP A 186 -6.66 -20.98 -10.11
CA ASP A 186 -6.80 -20.13 -8.93
C ASP A 186 -5.45 -19.71 -8.34
N VAL A 187 -5.44 -18.57 -7.65
CA VAL A 187 -4.26 -18.10 -6.92
C VAL A 187 -3.95 -19.07 -5.78
N ASP A 188 -2.70 -19.53 -5.67
CA ASP A 188 -2.22 -20.31 -4.53
C ASP A 188 -2.02 -19.36 -3.33
N PRO A 189 -2.85 -19.45 -2.28
CA PRO A 189 -2.76 -18.53 -1.14
C PRO A 189 -1.61 -18.87 -0.20
N THR A 190 -0.89 -19.97 -0.44
CA THR A 190 0.17 -20.45 0.45
C THR A 190 1.56 -20.02 0.02
N LYS A 191 1.72 -19.52 -1.22
CA LYS A 191 3.01 -19.21 -1.83
C LYS A 191 3.02 -17.88 -2.55
N GLY A 192 4.22 -17.34 -2.74
CA GLY A 192 4.43 -16.16 -3.58
C GLY A 192 5.92 -15.93 -3.85
N VAL A 193 6.21 -15.11 -4.84
CA VAL A 193 7.58 -14.68 -5.15
C VAL A 193 7.81 -13.29 -4.56
N ILE A 194 8.88 -13.10 -3.78
CA ILE A 194 9.18 -11.80 -3.19
C ILE A 194 9.58 -10.82 -4.30
N ARG A 195 8.84 -9.72 -4.45
CA ARG A 195 9.16 -8.65 -5.41
C ARG A 195 9.74 -7.42 -4.74
N PHE A 196 9.23 -7.08 -3.56
CA PHE A 196 9.76 -5.99 -2.75
C PHE A 196 9.85 -6.44 -1.30
N MET A 197 10.86 -5.95 -0.60
CA MET A 197 11.18 -6.42 0.76
C MET A 197 11.64 -5.27 1.65
N GLY A 198 11.01 -5.17 2.83
CA GLY A 198 11.37 -4.21 3.87
C GLY A 198 12.49 -4.71 4.77
N GLN A 199 13.04 -3.82 5.60
CA GLN A 199 14.02 -4.21 6.60
C GLN A 199 13.37 -5.09 7.68
N PRO A 200 14.11 -6.03 8.29
CA PRO A 200 13.59 -6.79 9.42
C PRO A 200 13.32 -5.87 10.61
N ASN A 201 12.23 -6.11 11.33
CA ASN A 201 11.95 -5.41 12.57
C ASN A 201 12.97 -5.81 13.64
N ARG A 202 13.31 -4.86 14.53
CA ARG A 202 14.27 -5.10 15.61
C ARG A 202 13.69 -6.00 16.69
N GLU A 203 12.43 -5.78 17.03
CA GLU A 203 11.73 -6.51 18.07
C GLU A 203 10.23 -6.54 17.81
N TYR A 204 9.55 -7.56 18.34
CA TYR A 204 8.09 -7.69 18.34
C TYR A 204 7.55 -7.66 19.76
N ILE A 205 6.29 -7.24 19.95
CA ILE A 205 5.63 -7.38 21.27
C ILE A 205 5.66 -8.85 21.73
N ARG A 206 5.39 -9.77 20.81
CA ARG A 206 5.42 -11.21 21.11
C ARG A 206 6.83 -11.75 20.89
N SER A 207 7.42 -12.29 21.94
CA SER A 207 8.77 -12.87 21.94
C SER A 207 8.95 -14.03 20.96
N GLU A 208 7.88 -14.73 20.60
CA GLU A 208 7.93 -15.86 19.67
C GLU A 208 8.04 -15.41 18.20
N TYR A 209 7.84 -14.12 17.91
CA TYR A 209 7.92 -13.60 16.56
C TYR A 209 9.33 -13.13 16.25
N THR A 210 9.86 -13.63 15.13
CA THR A 210 11.17 -13.26 14.61
C THR A 210 11.09 -13.15 13.10
N ASP A 211 11.79 -12.17 12.54
CA ASP A 211 11.92 -12.08 11.10
C ASP A 211 12.98 -13.03 10.55
N PHE A 212 12.69 -13.59 9.38
CA PHE A 212 13.67 -14.39 8.66
C PHE A 212 14.71 -13.47 8.02
N LEU A 213 15.98 -13.57 8.43
CA LEU A 213 17.03 -12.66 7.99
C LEU A 213 17.54 -12.97 6.56
N ASN A 214 17.49 -14.24 6.14
CA ASN A 214 18.08 -14.71 4.88
C ASN A 214 17.07 -14.72 3.70
N LEU A 215 16.23 -13.69 3.60
CA LEU A 215 15.30 -13.51 2.48
C LEU A 215 15.91 -12.57 1.43
N ASN A 216 15.67 -12.88 0.16
CA ASN A 216 16.05 -12.03 -0.97
C ASN A 216 14.85 -11.75 -1.87
N VAL A 217 14.91 -10.64 -2.60
CA VAL A 217 14.00 -10.41 -3.74
C VAL A 217 14.23 -11.50 -4.79
N GLY A 218 13.13 -12.03 -5.34
CA GLY A 218 13.12 -13.16 -6.27
C GLY A 218 12.95 -14.53 -5.60
N ASP A 219 13.07 -14.63 -4.27
CA ASP A 219 12.85 -15.88 -3.56
C ASP A 219 11.39 -16.34 -3.68
N LEU A 220 11.20 -17.62 -4.00
CA LEU A 220 9.91 -18.30 -3.90
C LEU A 220 9.71 -18.77 -2.46
N VAL A 221 8.66 -18.29 -1.81
CA VAL A 221 8.40 -18.56 -0.40
C VAL A 221 7.08 -19.28 -0.16
N LEU A 222 7.06 -20.08 0.89
CA LEU A 222 5.88 -20.67 1.50
C LEU A 222 5.53 -19.89 2.77
N LEU A 223 4.25 -19.60 2.95
CA LEU A 223 3.73 -18.87 4.10
C LEU A 223 3.31 -19.82 5.23
N ASN A 224 3.34 -19.31 6.45
CA ASN A 224 2.81 -20.02 7.61
C ASN A 224 1.32 -20.34 7.40
N PRO A 225 0.83 -21.48 7.93
CA PRO A 225 -0.59 -21.81 7.87
C PRO A 225 -1.46 -20.66 8.41
N ASN A 226 -2.61 -20.43 7.78
CA ASN A 226 -3.55 -19.36 8.15
C ASN A 226 -2.97 -17.94 8.10
N THR A 227 -1.93 -17.70 7.29
CA THR A 227 -1.46 -16.34 7.02
C THR A 227 -2.49 -15.64 6.13
N PRO A 228 -3.12 -14.55 6.58
CA PRO A 228 -4.00 -13.78 5.71
C PRO A 228 -3.15 -13.06 4.66
N LEU A 229 -3.40 -13.34 3.40
CA LEU A 229 -2.86 -12.56 2.29
C LEU A 229 -3.74 -11.34 2.09
N VAL A 230 -3.17 -10.15 2.29
CA VAL A 230 -3.89 -8.90 2.05
C VAL A 230 -3.51 -8.41 0.65
N PRO A 231 -4.46 -8.27 -0.28
CA PRO A 231 -4.16 -7.68 -1.58
C PRO A 231 -3.77 -6.21 -1.39
N LEU A 232 -2.67 -5.78 -2.01
CA LEU A 232 -2.24 -4.38 -2.01
C LEU A 232 -3.27 -3.51 -2.75
N GLU A 233 -3.70 -3.99 -3.91
CA GLU A 233 -4.76 -3.44 -4.74
C GLU A 233 -5.64 -4.61 -5.19
N ARG A 234 -6.95 -4.40 -5.31
CA ARG A 234 -7.91 -5.51 -5.51
C ARG A 234 -8.17 -5.86 -6.98
N LYS A 235 -8.01 -4.90 -7.89
CA LYS A 235 -8.41 -5.04 -9.29
C LYS A 235 -7.33 -4.48 -10.21
N LYS A 236 -6.89 -5.29 -11.19
CA LYS A 236 -5.83 -4.94 -12.16
C LYS A 236 -6.09 -3.61 -12.89
N TYR A 237 -7.33 -3.37 -13.31
CA TYR A 237 -7.69 -2.17 -14.07
C TYR A 237 -7.76 -0.89 -13.21
N LEU A 238 -7.70 -1.01 -11.88
CA LEU A 238 -7.61 0.11 -10.95
C LEU A 238 -6.24 0.20 -10.28
N ALA A 239 -5.35 -0.74 -10.58
CA ALA A 239 -4.04 -0.77 -9.95
C ALA A 239 -3.23 0.44 -10.41
N THR A 240 -2.56 1.05 -9.44
CA THR A 240 -1.79 2.28 -9.58
C THR A 240 -0.37 2.10 -9.09
N PHE A 241 -0.11 1.04 -8.30
CA PHE A 241 1.21 0.80 -7.75
C PHE A 241 2.21 0.53 -8.87
N LEU A 242 2.06 -0.52 -9.67
CA LEU A 242 2.96 -0.83 -10.79
C LEU A 242 2.19 -1.11 -12.08
N GLY A 243 1.21 -0.26 -12.38
CA GLY A 243 0.35 -0.45 -13.55
C GLY A 243 -0.68 -1.55 -13.28
N ASP A 244 -0.68 -2.62 -14.08
CA ASP A 244 -1.66 -3.72 -14.02
C ASP A 244 -1.23 -4.91 -13.12
N GLU A 245 -0.05 -4.82 -12.51
CA GLU A 245 0.46 -5.85 -11.60
C GLU A 245 -0.24 -5.79 -10.23
N LEU A 246 -0.65 -6.95 -9.73
CA LEU A 246 -1.23 -7.10 -8.39
C LEU A 246 -0.26 -7.83 -7.48
N PHE A 247 -0.24 -7.39 -6.22
CA PHE A 247 0.62 -7.95 -5.19
C PHE A 247 -0.19 -8.32 -3.96
N PHE A 248 0.30 -9.32 -3.24
CA PHE A 248 -0.10 -9.55 -1.86
C PHE A 248 0.91 -8.98 -0.89
N VAL A 249 0.42 -8.49 0.24
CA VAL A 249 1.22 -8.03 1.35
C VAL A 249 1.30 -9.13 2.41
N ALA A 250 2.51 -9.39 2.89
CA ALA A 250 2.75 -10.23 4.05
C ALA A 250 3.83 -9.61 4.93
N GLN A 251 3.86 -9.92 6.23
CA GLN A 251 5.02 -9.61 7.07
C GLN A 251 6.09 -10.69 6.93
N ARG A 252 7.36 -10.30 7.02
CA ARG A 252 8.52 -11.22 6.98
C ARG A 252 8.38 -12.41 7.94
N ARG A 253 7.96 -12.19 9.20
CA ARG A 253 7.68 -13.25 10.18
C ARG A 253 6.60 -14.27 9.77
N LYS A 254 5.82 -14.00 8.73
CA LYS A 254 4.79 -14.92 8.22
C LYS A 254 5.34 -15.88 7.17
N ILE A 255 6.57 -15.71 6.71
CA ILE A 255 7.24 -16.64 5.80
C ILE A 255 7.74 -17.83 6.61
N ALA A 256 7.37 -19.04 6.16
CA ALA A 256 7.74 -20.30 6.80
C ALA A 256 9.00 -20.92 6.19
N LEU A 257 9.11 -20.90 4.85
CA LEU A 257 10.16 -21.60 4.12
C LEU A 257 10.48 -20.91 2.79
N ILE A 258 11.74 -20.98 2.36
CA ILE A 258 12.17 -20.62 1.01
C ILE A 258 12.22 -21.89 0.17
N LEU A 259 11.38 -21.97 -0.86
CA LEU A 259 11.26 -23.13 -1.75
C LEU A 259 12.29 -23.10 -2.89
N SER A 260 12.60 -21.91 -3.40
CA SER A 260 13.69 -21.68 -4.35
C SER A 260 14.27 -20.30 -4.16
N LYS A 261 15.59 -20.17 -4.33
CA LYS A 261 16.27 -18.87 -4.30
C LYS A 261 16.05 -18.11 -5.60
N GLY A 262 15.82 -16.81 -5.50
CA GLY A 262 15.89 -15.90 -6.62
C GLY A 262 17.34 -15.84 -7.13
N ASN A 263 17.51 -15.86 -8.45
CA ASN A 263 18.82 -15.59 -9.08
C ASN A 263 19.17 -14.12 -8.99
#